data_AF-A0A3P1S8N0-F1
#
_entry.id   AF-A0A3P1S8N0-F1
#
_cell.length_a   1.000
_cell.length_b   1.000
_cell.length_c   1.000
_cell.angle_alpha   90.00
_cell.angle_beta   90.00
_cell.angle_gamma   90.00
#
_symmetry.space_group_name_H-M   'P 1'
#
loop_
_entity.id
_entity.type
_entity.pdbx_description
1 polymer ?
#
loop_
_entity_poly.entity_id
_entity_poly.type
_entity_poly.pdbx_seq_one_letter_code
_entity_poly.pdbx_strand_id
1 'polypeptide(L)'
;MDKQKIASFAVGITGLNLDKLLDGLGISEKLERQEIQKAVNDFKKYILERHGDNPSYDNIAKFWKENQVIEELVKIRYSLNSEYNSYEEFKDFLSTEDRPQDYNDSLSSELMDELDKCLIIAVQKASNMSQSDLGAHSEMHEKTRDILSELSEQSNHQQELLQMIIGTESGDTSSKDGKLSPSQYYNLFVSFEEGIYDKSPFIIYNGRVLQEDYTTNAIIAKFSNFTFDDINEIIALPTLFLPEYRNEENEKEKVGYLGLLTDINIRRGPGQSEFYFEKKQEFQMTKIVQLMNDLKFKERELERTHWAIKKADLLEVIKELLRS
;
A
#
# COMPACT_ATOMS: atom_id res chain seq x y z
N MET A 1 19.32 20.01 -12.43
CA MET A 1 18.96 18.65 -12.87
C MET A 1 20.23 18.01 -13.43
N ASP A 2 20.89 17.21 -12.60
CA ASP A 2 22.21 16.67 -12.92
C ASP A 2 22.05 15.36 -13.72
N LYS A 3 21.98 15.51 -15.05
CA LYS A 3 21.82 14.39 -16.00
C LYS A 3 22.94 13.34 -15.89
N GLN A 4 24.04 13.63 -15.19
CA GLN A 4 25.14 12.69 -14.96
C GLN A 4 24.85 11.63 -13.89
N LYS A 5 23.99 11.90 -12.90
CA LYS A 5 23.62 10.92 -11.85
C LYS A 5 22.51 9.96 -12.29
N ILE A 6 21.63 10.44 -13.16
CA ILE A 6 20.63 9.60 -13.86
C ILE A 6 21.32 8.51 -14.70
N ALA A 7 22.52 8.81 -15.22
CA ALA A 7 23.32 7.86 -15.97
C ALA A 7 23.97 6.78 -15.07
N SER A 8 24.30 7.04 -13.80
CA SER A 8 24.97 6.05 -12.93
C SER A 8 24.04 4.96 -12.43
N PHE A 9 22.80 5.29 -12.06
CA PHE A 9 21.81 4.28 -11.66
C PHE A 9 21.26 3.49 -12.85
N ALA A 10 21.01 4.19 -13.98
CA ALA A 10 20.75 3.51 -15.24
C ALA A 10 21.91 2.55 -15.52
N VAL A 11 23.18 2.95 -15.44
CA VAL A 11 24.37 2.08 -15.61
C VAL A 11 24.47 0.94 -14.57
N GLY A 12 23.97 1.12 -13.35
CA GLY A 12 23.94 0.08 -12.31
C GLY A 12 22.98 -1.07 -12.64
N ILE A 13 21.78 -0.74 -13.13
CA ILE A 13 20.79 -1.71 -13.62
C ILE A 13 21.01 -2.10 -15.10
N THR A 14 21.63 -1.23 -15.92
CA THR A 14 21.91 -1.42 -17.36
C THR A 14 23.30 -1.97 -17.65
N GLY A 15 24.17 -2.12 -16.65
CA GLY A 15 25.37 -2.95 -16.75
C GLY A 15 25.02 -4.43 -16.90
N LEU A 16 23.76 -4.78 -16.61
CA LEU A 16 23.16 -6.05 -16.91
C LEU A 16 22.93 -6.13 -18.42
N ASN A 17 23.79 -6.89 -19.10
CA ASN A 17 23.57 -7.27 -20.49
C ASN A 17 22.39 -8.25 -20.50
N LEU A 18 21.17 -7.71 -20.65
CA LEU A 18 19.93 -8.48 -20.57
C LEU A 18 19.91 -9.60 -21.61
N ASP A 19 20.41 -9.35 -22.82
CA ASP A 19 20.53 -10.41 -23.84
C ASP A 19 21.42 -11.56 -23.36
N LYS A 20 22.57 -11.26 -22.75
CA LYS A 20 23.47 -12.27 -22.17
C LYS A 20 22.85 -12.98 -20.96
N LEU A 21 22.09 -12.27 -20.13
CA LEU A 21 21.33 -12.89 -19.03
C LEU A 21 20.31 -13.89 -19.59
N LEU A 22 19.48 -13.46 -20.54
CA LEU A 22 18.45 -14.29 -21.15
C LEU A 22 19.06 -15.49 -21.90
N ASP A 23 20.20 -15.30 -22.58
CA ASP A 23 21.00 -16.40 -23.15
C ASP A 23 21.43 -17.40 -22.06
N GLY A 24 21.97 -16.90 -20.94
CA GLY A 24 22.43 -17.73 -19.82
C GLY A 24 21.29 -18.48 -19.11
N LEU A 25 20.10 -17.90 -19.10
CA LEU A 25 18.87 -18.51 -18.56
C LEU A 25 18.20 -19.50 -19.54
N GLY A 26 18.69 -19.60 -20.78
CA GLY A 26 18.12 -20.47 -21.81
C GLY A 26 16.82 -19.96 -22.44
N ILE A 27 16.44 -18.69 -22.19
CA ILE A 27 15.26 -18.06 -22.80
C ILE A 27 15.60 -17.73 -24.24
N SER A 28 15.16 -18.57 -25.19
CA SER A 28 15.49 -18.44 -26.62
C SER A 28 14.30 -18.01 -27.49
N GLU A 29 13.09 -18.11 -26.95
CA GLU A 29 11.83 -17.68 -27.57
C GLU A 29 11.86 -16.16 -27.84
N LYS A 30 11.67 -15.77 -29.11
CA LYS A 30 11.78 -14.37 -29.53
C LYS A 30 10.73 -13.49 -28.85
N LEU A 31 9.50 -14.00 -28.67
CA LEU A 31 8.40 -13.25 -28.06
C LEU A 31 8.66 -13.02 -26.56
N GLU A 32 9.08 -14.06 -25.84
CA GLU A 32 9.46 -13.95 -24.42
C GLU A 32 10.56 -12.91 -24.21
N ARG A 33 11.63 -12.97 -25.03
CA ARG A 33 12.70 -11.97 -25.00
C ARG A 33 12.19 -10.55 -25.19
N GLN A 34 11.28 -10.35 -26.15
CA GLN A 34 10.71 -9.03 -26.42
C GLN A 34 9.87 -8.51 -25.25
N GLU A 35 9.05 -9.36 -24.64
CA GLU A 35 8.21 -8.97 -23.51
C GLU A 35 9.03 -8.71 -22.24
N ILE A 36 10.05 -9.52 -21.94
CA ILE A 36 10.96 -9.27 -20.80
C ILE A 36 11.74 -7.96 -21.03
N GLN A 37 12.27 -7.76 -22.25
CA GLN A 37 12.98 -6.53 -22.58
C GLN A 37 12.09 -5.30 -22.45
N LYS A 38 10.82 -5.41 -22.85
CA LYS A 38 9.81 -4.36 -22.68
C LYS A 38 9.53 -4.10 -21.21
N ALA A 39 9.29 -5.13 -20.40
CA ALA A 39 9.06 -5.01 -18.96
C ALA A 39 10.21 -4.29 -18.24
N VAL A 40 11.45 -4.68 -18.53
CA VAL A 40 12.64 -4.01 -17.96
C VAL A 40 12.73 -2.54 -18.40
N ASN A 41 12.33 -2.21 -19.62
CA ASN A 41 12.33 -0.82 -20.11
C ASN A 41 11.20 0.03 -19.50
N ASP A 42 10.01 -0.55 -19.33
CA ASP A 42 8.88 0.10 -18.67
C ASP A 42 9.22 0.39 -17.19
N PHE A 43 9.84 -0.58 -16.50
CA PHE A 43 10.36 -0.39 -15.14
C PHE A 43 11.42 0.73 -15.06
N LYS A 44 12.37 0.76 -15.99
CA LYS A 44 13.36 1.86 -16.06
C LYS A 44 12.68 3.22 -16.18
N LYS A 45 11.66 3.32 -17.03
CA LYS A 45 10.90 4.57 -17.21
C LYS A 45 10.20 4.97 -15.90
N TYR A 46 9.57 4.03 -15.21
CA TYR A 46 8.93 4.26 -13.91
C TYR A 46 9.91 4.87 -12.90
N ILE A 47 11.09 4.27 -12.74
CA ILE A 47 12.14 4.76 -11.84
C ILE A 47 12.52 6.20 -12.17
N LEU A 48 12.78 6.45 -13.46
CA LEU A 48 13.22 7.77 -13.93
C LEU A 48 12.17 8.86 -13.66
N GLU A 49 10.89 8.54 -13.80
CA GLU A 49 9.78 9.49 -13.61
C GLU A 49 9.46 9.73 -12.14
N ARG A 50 9.56 8.71 -11.29
CA ARG A 50 9.06 8.73 -9.91
C ARG A 50 10.12 9.07 -8.88
N HIS A 51 11.35 8.58 -9.05
CA HIS A 51 12.37 8.81 -8.04
C HIS A 51 13.74 9.18 -8.58
N GLY A 52 13.88 9.58 -9.86
CA GLY A 52 15.16 9.86 -10.55
C GLY A 52 16.20 10.75 -9.84
N ASP A 53 15.82 11.52 -8.81
CA ASP A 53 16.72 12.33 -7.98
C ASP A 53 17.02 11.72 -6.59
N ASN A 54 16.61 10.48 -6.30
CA ASN A 54 16.75 9.86 -4.98
C ASN A 54 18.21 9.45 -4.69
N PRO A 55 18.82 9.91 -3.59
CA PRO A 55 20.23 9.64 -3.28
C PRO A 55 20.52 8.18 -2.90
N SER A 56 19.53 7.38 -2.51
CA SER A 56 19.73 5.99 -2.07
C SER A 56 19.94 5.00 -3.22
N TYR A 57 19.83 5.46 -4.47
CA TYR A 57 19.81 4.59 -5.64
C TYR A 57 21.11 3.82 -5.89
N ASP A 58 22.26 4.46 -5.76
CA ASP A 58 23.54 3.79 -6.03
C ASP A 58 23.74 2.61 -5.07
N ASN A 59 23.31 2.74 -3.82
CA ASN A 59 23.33 1.67 -2.82
C ASN A 59 22.33 0.55 -3.15
N ILE A 60 21.13 0.90 -3.62
CA ILE A 60 20.12 -0.09 -4.04
C ILE A 60 20.60 -0.88 -5.26
N ALA A 61 21.09 -0.21 -6.30
CA ALA A 61 21.61 -0.87 -7.49
C ALA A 61 22.79 -1.79 -7.16
N LYS A 62 23.67 -1.36 -6.26
CA LYS A 62 24.79 -2.19 -5.80
C LYS A 62 24.29 -3.46 -5.12
N PHE A 63 23.40 -3.33 -4.14
CA PHE A 63 22.82 -4.48 -3.43
C PHE A 63 22.07 -5.42 -4.37
N TRP A 64 21.25 -4.88 -5.28
CA TRP A 64 20.52 -5.69 -6.26
C TRP A 64 21.44 -6.47 -7.18
N LYS A 65 22.57 -5.87 -7.56
CA LYS A 65 23.57 -6.53 -8.39
C LYS A 65 24.31 -7.63 -7.63
N GLU A 66 24.70 -7.36 -6.38
CA GLU A 66 25.38 -8.33 -5.51
C GLU A 66 24.50 -9.55 -5.22
N ASN A 67 23.19 -9.33 -5.07
CA ASN A 67 22.20 -10.37 -4.79
C ASN A 67 21.41 -10.85 -6.03
N GLN A 68 21.86 -10.51 -7.24
CA GLN A 68 21.27 -10.98 -8.50
C GLN A 68 19.74 -10.80 -8.62
N VAL A 69 19.19 -9.73 -8.03
CA VAL A 69 17.74 -9.55 -7.85
C VAL A 69 16.96 -9.68 -9.16
N ILE A 70 17.42 -9.05 -10.24
CA ILE A 70 16.73 -9.10 -11.53
C ILE A 70 16.73 -10.52 -12.11
N GLU A 71 17.82 -11.25 -11.96
CA GLU A 71 17.95 -12.63 -12.47
C GLU A 71 17.01 -13.57 -11.72
N GLU A 72 17.00 -13.52 -10.39
CA GLU A 72 16.12 -14.38 -9.58
C GLU A 72 14.64 -14.07 -9.81
N LEU A 73 14.26 -12.80 -9.96
CA LEU A 73 12.87 -12.44 -10.30
C LEU A 73 12.44 -12.99 -11.68
N VAL A 74 13.32 -12.94 -12.67
CA VAL A 74 13.05 -13.56 -13.98
C VAL A 74 12.92 -15.07 -13.83
N LYS A 75 13.83 -15.72 -13.09
CA LYS A 75 13.77 -17.18 -12.88
C LYS A 75 12.46 -17.59 -12.20
N ILE A 76 12.07 -16.91 -11.12
CA ILE A 76 10.84 -17.17 -10.38
C ILE A 76 9.62 -17.02 -11.31
N ARG A 77 9.54 -15.94 -12.09
CA ARG A 77 8.36 -15.65 -12.92
C ARG A 77 8.24 -16.52 -14.15
N TYR A 78 9.36 -16.94 -14.73
CA TYR A 78 9.38 -17.87 -15.86
C TYR A 78 9.53 -19.34 -15.42
N SER A 79 9.37 -19.63 -14.12
CA SER A 79 9.50 -20.99 -13.55
C SER A 79 10.79 -21.71 -13.97
N LEU A 80 11.88 -20.95 -14.04
CA LEU A 80 13.22 -21.46 -14.29
C LEU A 80 13.84 -21.97 -12.99
N ASN A 81 15.09 -22.46 -13.06
CA ASN A 81 15.81 -23.02 -11.92
C ASN A 81 16.33 -21.91 -10.97
N SER A 82 15.39 -21.23 -10.31
CA SER A 82 15.59 -20.34 -9.16
C SER A 82 15.98 -21.15 -7.92
N GLU A 83 16.81 -20.60 -7.04
CA GLU A 83 17.06 -21.19 -5.73
C GLU A 83 15.87 -20.99 -4.77
N TYR A 84 14.95 -20.09 -5.12
CA TYR A 84 13.75 -19.73 -4.36
C TYR A 84 12.50 -20.19 -5.09
N ASN A 85 11.51 -20.71 -4.36
CA ASN A 85 10.26 -21.22 -4.92
C ASN A 85 9.24 -20.10 -5.18
N SER A 86 9.46 -18.91 -4.61
CA SER A 86 8.53 -17.78 -4.75
C SER A 86 9.19 -16.42 -4.59
N TYR A 87 8.48 -15.39 -5.03
CA TYR A 87 8.87 -13.99 -4.83
C TYR A 87 9.03 -13.62 -3.36
N GLU A 88 8.08 -14.06 -2.51
CA GLU A 88 8.12 -13.77 -1.07
C GLU A 88 9.30 -14.47 -0.38
N GLU A 89 9.57 -15.73 -0.75
CA GLU A 89 10.75 -16.45 -0.23
C GLU A 89 12.05 -15.74 -0.60
N PHE A 90 12.13 -15.17 -1.80
CA PHE A 90 13.29 -14.38 -2.20
C PHE A 90 13.38 -13.05 -1.44
N LYS A 91 12.27 -12.35 -1.19
CA LYS A 91 12.27 -11.14 -0.34
C LYS A 91 12.69 -11.43 1.10
N ASP A 92 12.23 -12.55 1.65
CA ASP A 92 12.61 -13.00 2.99
C ASP A 92 14.12 -13.25 3.06
N PHE A 93 14.69 -13.92 2.04
CA PHE A 93 16.13 -14.09 1.91
C PHE A 93 16.89 -12.75 1.88
N LEU A 94 16.52 -11.84 0.98
CA LEU A 94 17.19 -10.53 0.87
C LEU A 94 17.09 -9.71 2.16
N SER A 95 16.05 -9.93 2.96
CA SER A 95 15.89 -9.27 4.25
C SER A 95 16.92 -9.70 5.29
N THR A 96 17.59 -10.85 5.07
CA THR A 96 18.67 -11.37 5.92
C THR A 96 20.07 -10.95 5.48
N GLU A 97 20.22 -10.42 4.27
CA GLU A 97 21.51 -10.03 3.70
C GLU A 97 22.01 -8.68 4.25
N ASP A 98 23.34 -8.53 4.31
CA ASP A 98 24.00 -7.32 4.80
C ASP A 98 23.72 -6.12 3.87
N ARG A 99 23.24 -5.02 4.45
CA ARG A 99 22.86 -3.81 3.71
C ARG A 99 24.01 -2.81 3.63
N PRO A 100 24.20 -2.13 2.48
CA PRO A 100 25.09 -0.98 2.40
C PRO A 100 24.73 0.12 3.41
N GLN A 101 25.70 0.95 3.79
CA GLN A 101 25.44 2.15 4.58
C GLN A 101 24.48 3.09 3.82
N ASP A 102 23.47 3.63 4.50
CA ASP A 102 22.41 4.49 3.93
C ASP A 102 21.55 3.79 2.86
N TYR A 103 21.40 2.47 2.97
CA TYR A 103 20.45 1.68 2.17
C TYR A 103 19.00 2.01 2.53
N ASN A 104 18.15 2.14 1.51
CA ASN A 104 16.73 2.42 1.69
C ASN A 104 15.89 1.18 1.37
N ASP A 105 15.54 0.43 2.41
CA ASP A 105 14.78 -0.81 2.34
C ASP A 105 13.39 -0.63 1.74
N SER A 106 12.74 0.47 2.12
CA SER A 106 11.39 0.76 1.66
C SER A 106 11.39 0.97 0.15
N LEU A 107 12.29 1.82 -0.33
CA LEU A 107 12.44 2.09 -1.75
C LEU A 107 12.89 0.83 -2.50
N SER A 108 13.85 0.06 -1.97
CA SER A 108 14.24 -1.19 -2.62
C SER A 108 13.05 -2.16 -2.75
N SER A 109 12.24 -2.30 -1.70
CA SER A 109 11.09 -3.20 -1.72
C SER A 109 10.04 -2.75 -2.75
N GLU A 110 9.74 -1.45 -2.79
CA GLU A 110 8.83 -0.86 -3.78
C GLU A 110 9.31 -1.11 -5.21
N LEU A 111 10.61 -0.89 -5.46
CA LEU A 111 11.22 -1.13 -6.77
C LEU A 111 11.16 -2.62 -7.16
N MET A 112 11.39 -3.54 -6.21
CA MET A 112 11.26 -4.97 -6.46
C MET A 112 9.82 -5.33 -6.83
N ASP A 113 8.84 -4.84 -6.05
CA ASP A 113 7.42 -5.09 -6.27
C ASP A 113 7.00 -4.58 -7.66
N GLU A 114 7.53 -3.45 -8.12
CA GLU A 114 7.19 -2.90 -9.42
C GLU A 114 7.83 -3.65 -10.59
N LEU A 115 9.08 -4.10 -10.45
CA LEU A 115 9.70 -4.97 -11.44
C LEU A 115 8.96 -6.31 -11.54
N ASP A 116 8.58 -6.89 -10.41
CA ASP A 116 7.85 -8.13 -10.33
C ASP A 116 6.51 -8.08 -11.08
N LYS A 117 5.74 -7.00 -10.89
CA LYS A 117 4.51 -6.74 -11.65
C LYS A 117 4.75 -6.65 -13.15
N CYS A 118 5.81 -5.94 -13.56
CA CYS A 118 6.16 -5.83 -14.98
C CYS A 118 6.46 -7.21 -15.60
N LEU A 119 7.14 -8.08 -14.85
CA LEU A 119 7.45 -9.45 -15.29
C LEU A 119 6.21 -10.36 -15.35
N ILE A 120 5.27 -10.25 -14.40
CA ILE A 120 3.98 -10.97 -14.48
C ILE A 120 3.24 -10.63 -15.77
N ILE A 121 3.16 -9.35 -16.12
CA ILE A 121 2.53 -8.89 -17.36
C ILE A 121 3.27 -9.43 -18.59
N ALA A 122 4.61 -9.48 -18.55
CA ALA A 122 5.41 -10.02 -19.65
C ALA A 122 5.16 -11.52 -19.87
N VAL A 123 5.13 -12.32 -18.79
CA VAL A 123 4.83 -13.75 -18.84
C VAL A 123 3.44 -13.99 -19.44
N GLN A 124 2.44 -13.23 -18.98
CA GLN A 124 1.06 -13.32 -19.48
C GLN A 124 0.93 -13.00 -20.97
N LYS A 125 1.70 -12.04 -21.48
CA LYS A 125 1.69 -11.69 -22.90
C LYS A 125 2.43 -12.72 -23.74
N ALA A 126 3.58 -13.19 -23.25
CA ALA A 126 4.38 -14.16 -23.96
C ALA A 126 3.71 -15.54 -24.02
N SER A 127 2.89 -15.90 -23.03
CA SER A 127 2.10 -17.13 -23.02
C SER A 127 0.94 -17.16 -24.02
N ASN A 128 0.75 -16.10 -24.83
CA ASN A 128 -0.36 -15.92 -25.78
C ASN A 128 -1.76 -16.05 -25.15
N MET A 129 -1.89 -15.83 -23.84
CA MET A 129 -3.18 -15.83 -23.18
C MET A 129 -4.02 -14.66 -23.67
N SER A 130 -5.19 -14.96 -24.25
CA SER A 130 -6.16 -13.93 -24.62
C SER A 130 -6.69 -13.22 -23.37
N GLN A 131 -7.30 -12.05 -23.53
CA GLN A 131 -7.97 -11.37 -22.40
C GLN A 131 -9.07 -12.24 -21.78
N SER A 132 -9.71 -13.12 -22.55
CA SER A 132 -10.63 -14.14 -22.03
C SER A 132 -9.91 -15.25 -21.26
N ASP A 133 -8.72 -15.68 -21.68
CA ASP A 133 -7.93 -16.66 -20.94
C ASP A 133 -7.39 -16.07 -19.63
N LEU A 134 -6.98 -14.79 -19.65
CA LEU A 134 -6.63 -14.04 -18.45
C LEU A 134 -7.83 -13.83 -17.55
N GLY A 135 -9.01 -13.55 -18.11
CA GLY A 135 -10.27 -13.48 -17.39
C GLY A 135 -10.63 -14.83 -16.75
N ALA A 136 -10.48 -15.94 -17.48
CA ALA A 136 -10.75 -17.29 -16.99
C ALA A 136 -9.71 -17.76 -15.96
N HIS A 137 -8.44 -17.41 -16.12
CA HIS A 137 -7.41 -17.66 -15.11
C HIS A 137 -7.61 -16.76 -13.88
N SER A 138 -7.99 -15.50 -14.07
CA SER A 138 -8.35 -14.58 -12.98
C SER A 138 -9.57 -15.09 -12.25
N GLU A 139 -10.59 -15.58 -12.95
CA GLU A 139 -11.79 -16.22 -12.40
C GLU A 139 -11.44 -17.57 -11.76
N MET A 140 -10.46 -18.32 -12.28
CA MET A 140 -9.98 -19.55 -11.66
C MET A 140 -9.14 -19.26 -10.42
N HIS A 141 -8.34 -18.19 -10.41
CA HIS A 141 -7.65 -17.70 -9.22
C HIS A 141 -8.61 -17.09 -8.21
N GLU A 142 -9.68 -16.43 -8.67
CA GLU A 142 -10.79 -15.95 -7.87
C GLU A 142 -11.53 -17.13 -7.27
N LYS A 143 -11.94 -18.12 -8.06
CA LYS A 143 -12.52 -19.38 -7.57
C LYS A 143 -11.57 -20.17 -6.69
N THR A 144 -10.28 -20.20 -6.97
CA THR A 144 -9.29 -20.86 -6.10
C THR A 144 -9.12 -20.07 -4.82
N ARG A 145 -9.17 -18.74 -4.88
CA ARG A 145 -9.19 -17.84 -3.72
C ARG A 145 -10.50 -17.97 -2.97
N ASP A 146 -11.63 -18.20 -3.62
CA ASP A 146 -12.95 -18.40 -3.06
C ASP A 146 -13.03 -19.81 -2.46
N ILE A 147 -12.41 -20.83 -3.07
CA ILE A 147 -12.27 -22.16 -2.49
C ILE A 147 -11.31 -22.11 -1.31
N LEU A 148 -10.18 -21.40 -1.42
CA LEU A 148 -9.28 -21.16 -0.29
C LEU A 148 -9.96 -20.29 0.78
N SER A 149 -10.84 -19.37 0.40
CA SER A 149 -11.68 -18.57 1.28
C SER A 149 -12.74 -19.44 1.92
N GLU A 150 -13.38 -20.36 1.21
CA GLU A 150 -14.37 -21.33 1.69
C GLU A 150 -13.71 -22.36 2.59
N LEU A 151 -12.47 -22.78 2.30
CA LEU A 151 -11.66 -23.67 3.14
C LEU A 151 -11.14 -22.92 4.37
N SER A 152 -10.73 -21.67 4.20
CA SER A 152 -10.37 -20.75 5.29
C SER A 152 -11.60 -20.36 6.09
N GLU A 153 -12.78 -20.28 5.50
CA GLU A 153 -14.08 -20.00 6.10
C GLU A 153 -14.60 -21.27 6.74
N GLN A 154 -14.32 -22.47 6.24
CA GLN A 154 -14.59 -23.72 6.94
C GLN A 154 -13.66 -23.90 8.13
N SER A 155 -12.38 -23.55 7.98
CA SER A 155 -11.41 -23.53 9.07
C SER A 155 -11.77 -22.46 10.10
N ASN A 156 -12.14 -21.27 9.65
CA ASN A 156 -12.66 -20.18 10.46
C ASN A 156 -14.05 -20.52 11.00
N HIS A 157 -14.88 -21.31 10.33
CA HIS A 157 -16.19 -21.75 10.82
C HIS A 157 -16.01 -22.84 11.87
N GLN A 158 -14.94 -23.64 11.80
CA GLN A 158 -14.51 -24.49 12.91
C GLN A 158 -13.96 -23.66 14.08
N GLN A 159 -13.25 -22.56 13.81
CA GLN A 159 -12.81 -21.59 14.84
C GLN A 159 -13.95 -20.68 15.34
N GLU A 160 -14.99 -20.44 14.55
CA GLU A 160 -16.19 -19.67 14.85
C GLU A 160 -17.24 -20.57 15.47
N LEU A 161 -17.24 -21.89 15.27
CA LEU A 161 -17.96 -22.82 16.13
C LEU A 161 -17.29 -22.85 17.52
N LEU A 162 -15.97 -22.61 17.61
CA LEU A 162 -15.26 -22.34 18.87
C LEU A 162 -15.54 -20.93 19.42
N GLN A 163 -15.75 -19.91 18.57
CA GLN A 163 -16.04 -18.52 18.99
C GLN A 163 -17.55 -18.21 19.11
N MET A 164 -18.46 -18.97 18.53
CA MET A 164 -19.93 -18.92 18.72
C MET A 164 -20.34 -19.59 20.03
N ILE A 165 -19.43 -20.36 20.64
CA ILE A 165 -19.49 -20.64 22.09
C ILE A 165 -19.23 -19.35 22.90
N ILE A 166 -18.60 -18.32 22.32
CA ILE A 166 -18.02 -17.17 23.02
C ILE A 166 -18.65 -15.81 22.63
N GLY A 167 -19.24 -15.61 21.45
CA GLY A 167 -19.76 -14.29 21.08
C GLY A 167 -20.30 -14.18 19.66
N THR A 168 -21.59 -13.88 19.57
CA THR A 168 -22.42 -13.72 18.37
C THR A 168 -22.37 -12.33 17.73
N GLU A 169 -22.37 -12.34 16.38
CA GLU A 169 -23.12 -11.46 15.44
C GLU A 169 -22.62 -10.00 15.27
N SER A 170 -22.39 -9.43 14.08
CA SER A 170 -23.27 -9.32 12.90
C SER A 170 -22.57 -8.46 11.79
N GLY A 171 -23.02 -8.54 10.52
CA GLY A 171 -22.48 -7.78 9.37
C GLY A 171 -23.55 -7.02 8.54
N ASP A 172 -23.15 -6.23 7.53
CA ASP A 172 -23.91 -5.98 6.28
C ASP A 172 -23.10 -5.22 5.18
N THR A 173 -23.70 -5.19 3.98
CA THR A 173 -23.24 -5.23 2.57
C THR A 173 -22.93 -3.89 1.85
N SER A 174 -22.15 -3.95 0.74
CA SER A 174 -21.64 -2.81 -0.05
C SER A 174 -22.10 -2.75 -1.52
N SER A 175 -21.90 -1.58 -2.14
CA SER A 175 -22.33 -1.14 -3.47
C SER A 175 -21.67 -1.87 -4.65
N LYS A 176 -22.35 -1.85 -5.81
CA LYS A 176 -22.15 -2.67 -7.02
C LYS A 176 -20.77 -2.64 -7.72
N ASP A 177 -19.82 -1.82 -7.30
CA ASP A 177 -18.43 -1.82 -7.81
C ASP A 177 -17.37 -1.95 -6.69
N GLY A 178 -17.78 -2.12 -5.43
CA GLY A 178 -16.88 -2.33 -4.29
C GLY A 178 -15.95 -1.17 -3.91
N LYS A 179 -15.96 -0.04 -4.62
CA LYS A 179 -15.16 1.16 -4.32
C LYS A 179 -15.86 2.11 -3.34
N LEU A 180 -15.11 2.71 -2.44
CA LEU A 180 -15.49 3.78 -1.53
C LEU A 180 -15.59 5.10 -2.29
N SER A 181 -16.73 5.78 -2.17
CA SER A 181 -16.93 7.10 -2.74
C SER A 181 -16.40 8.20 -1.80
N PRO A 182 -15.63 9.20 -2.29
CA PRO A 182 -15.21 10.36 -1.50
C PRO A 182 -16.37 11.21 -0.92
N SER A 183 -17.58 11.08 -1.46
CA SER A 183 -18.78 11.74 -0.92
C SER A 183 -19.52 10.90 0.13
N GLN A 184 -18.99 9.74 0.51
CA GLN A 184 -19.62 8.82 1.46
C GLN A 184 -18.65 8.30 2.52
N TYR A 185 -17.34 8.42 2.26
CA TYR A 185 -16.28 7.96 3.15
C TYR A 185 -15.18 9.00 3.28
N TYR A 186 -14.50 8.98 4.43
CA TYR A 186 -13.38 9.86 4.70
C TYR A 186 -12.35 9.16 5.61
N ASN A 187 -11.09 9.60 5.54
CA ASN A 187 -10.03 9.18 6.45
C ASN A 187 -10.05 10.03 7.74
N LEU A 188 -9.97 9.39 8.89
CA LEU A 188 -9.81 10.04 10.19
C LEU A 188 -8.45 9.65 10.79
N PHE A 189 -7.62 10.65 11.07
CA PHE A 189 -6.39 10.48 11.85
C PHE A 189 -6.54 11.21 13.17
N VAL A 190 -6.25 10.51 14.27
CA VAL A 190 -6.18 11.07 15.62
C VAL A 190 -4.78 10.80 16.16
N SER A 191 -4.13 11.79 16.79
CA SER A 191 -2.78 11.62 17.35
C SER A 191 -2.55 12.35 18.67
N PHE A 192 -1.89 11.70 19.63
CA PHE A 192 -1.44 12.32 20.89
C PHE A 192 -0.24 13.24 20.69
N GLU A 193 0.52 13.05 19.61
CA GLU A 193 1.77 13.77 19.37
C GLU A 193 1.45 15.20 18.88
N GLU A 194 1.80 16.19 19.70
CA GLU A 194 1.66 17.60 19.34
C GLU A 194 2.55 17.95 18.15
N GLY A 195 2.00 18.69 17.18
CA GLY A 195 2.74 19.09 15.98
C GLY A 195 3.00 17.98 14.97
N ILE A 196 2.44 16.77 15.16
CA ILE A 196 2.62 15.65 14.23
C ILE A 196 2.21 16.01 12.78
N TYR A 197 1.25 16.92 12.62
CA TYR A 197 0.77 17.38 11.31
C TYR A 197 1.43 18.69 10.83
N ASP A 198 2.56 19.09 11.41
CA ASP A 198 3.30 20.28 10.96
C ASP A 198 4.17 19.98 9.73
N LYS A 199 4.53 18.72 9.52
CA LYS A 199 5.36 18.27 8.40
C LYS A 199 4.83 16.97 7.82
N SER A 200 5.04 16.80 6.52
CA SER A 200 4.79 15.56 5.80
C SER A 200 6.13 14.85 5.52
N PRO A 201 6.22 13.51 5.68
CA PRO A 201 5.18 12.62 6.17
C PRO A 201 5.03 12.66 7.69
N PHE A 202 3.89 12.16 8.20
CA PHE A 202 3.76 11.75 9.60
C PHE A 202 3.75 10.23 9.73
N ILE A 203 4.00 9.74 10.95
CA ILE A 203 4.17 8.31 11.24
C ILE A 203 3.04 7.80 12.15
N ILE A 204 2.50 6.62 11.84
CA ILE A 204 1.63 5.86 12.72
C ILE A 204 2.14 4.43 12.87
N TYR A 205 2.15 3.92 14.10
CA TYR A 205 2.48 2.52 14.36
C TYR A 205 1.45 1.58 13.72
N ASN A 206 1.91 0.48 13.12
CA ASN A 206 1.05 -0.41 12.34
C ASN A 206 -0.14 -0.98 13.13
N GLY A 207 -0.01 -1.19 14.45
CA GLY A 207 -1.13 -1.60 15.31
C GLY A 207 -2.22 -0.53 15.51
N ARG A 208 -2.07 0.65 14.89
CA ARG A 208 -3.01 1.78 14.92
C ARG A 208 -3.55 2.16 13.54
N VAL A 209 -3.11 1.45 12.49
CA VAL A 209 -3.56 1.59 11.10
C VAL A 209 -4.92 0.90 10.95
N LEU A 210 -5.89 1.56 10.30
CA LEU A 210 -7.26 1.06 10.08
C LEU A 210 -7.85 0.35 11.31
N GLN A 211 -7.82 1.03 12.45
CA GLN A 211 -8.07 0.41 13.75
C GLN A 211 -9.48 -0.21 13.83
N GLU A 212 -9.55 -1.46 14.28
CA GLU A 212 -10.74 -2.33 14.27
C GLU A 212 -11.91 -1.87 15.15
N ASP A 213 -11.63 -1.17 16.26
CA ASP A 213 -12.67 -0.56 17.08
C ASP A 213 -13.32 0.62 16.37
N TYR A 214 -12.72 1.22 15.34
CA TYR A 214 -13.17 2.47 14.71
C TYR A 214 -13.51 2.37 13.22
N THR A 215 -12.98 1.37 12.53
CA THR A 215 -13.22 1.06 11.12
C THR A 215 -14.00 -0.24 11.00
N THR A 216 -14.96 -0.32 10.08
CA THR A 216 -15.74 -1.56 9.88
C THR A 216 -14.88 -2.67 9.28
N ASN A 217 -15.08 -3.92 9.71
CA ASN A 217 -14.36 -5.09 9.19
C ASN A 217 -14.40 -5.22 7.66
N ALA A 218 -15.50 -4.85 7.01
CA ALA A 218 -15.60 -4.87 5.55
C ALA A 218 -14.58 -3.95 4.86
N ILE A 219 -14.31 -2.76 5.43
CA ILE A 219 -13.32 -1.83 4.90
C ILE A 219 -11.91 -2.31 5.20
N ILE A 220 -11.67 -2.83 6.41
CA ILE A 220 -10.38 -3.43 6.80
C ILE A 220 -10.04 -4.59 5.86
N ALA A 221 -10.98 -5.50 5.61
CA ALA A 221 -10.80 -6.63 4.72
C ALA A 221 -10.48 -6.17 3.29
N LYS A 222 -11.23 -5.17 2.78
CA LYS A 222 -11.00 -4.59 1.45
C LYS A 222 -9.57 -4.05 1.30
N PHE A 223 -9.05 -3.34 2.29
CA PHE A 223 -7.73 -2.72 2.22
C PHE A 223 -6.62 -3.54 2.91
N SER A 224 -6.85 -4.83 3.19
CA SER A 224 -5.91 -5.70 3.88
C SER A 224 -4.55 -5.83 3.18
N ASN A 225 -4.53 -5.69 1.85
CA ASN A 225 -3.33 -5.85 1.04
C ASN A 225 -2.62 -4.53 0.72
N PHE A 226 -3.30 -3.38 0.87
CA PHE A 226 -2.83 -2.05 0.43
C PHE A 226 -2.23 -2.08 -0.98
N THR A 227 -2.97 -2.64 -1.94
CA THR A 227 -2.59 -2.60 -3.35
C THR A 227 -2.55 -1.16 -3.88
N PHE A 228 -2.03 -0.96 -5.09
CA PHE A 228 -2.03 0.36 -5.73
C PHE A 228 -3.44 0.94 -5.86
N ASP A 229 -4.42 0.11 -6.23
CA ASP A 229 -5.80 0.54 -6.34
C ASP A 229 -6.41 0.89 -4.98
N ASP A 230 -6.04 0.14 -3.92
CA ASP A 230 -6.44 0.44 -2.55
C ASP A 230 -5.88 1.79 -2.09
N ILE A 231 -4.57 2.02 -2.29
CA ILE A 231 -3.93 3.28 -1.93
C ILE A 231 -4.56 4.44 -2.70
N ASN A 232 -4.75 4.31 -4.02
CA ASN A 232 -5.42 5.35 -4.82
C ASN A 232 -6.83 5.65 -4.35
N GLU A 233 -7.57 4.62 -3.96
CA GLU A 233 -8.92 4.78 -3.44
C GLU A 233 -8.91 5.50 -2.08
N ILE A 234 -7.99 5.14 -1.19
CA ILE A 234 -7.82 5.76 0.13
C ILE A 234 -7.38 7.21 0.03
N ILE A 235 -6.37 7.53 -0.79
CA ILE A 235 -5.86 8.92 -0.93
C ILE A 235 -6.88 9.83 -1.62
N ALA A 236 -7.80 9.27 -2.40
CA ALA A 236 -8.89 10.03 -3.01
C ALA A 236 -9.96 10.46 -1.99
N LEU A 237 -9.99 9.84 -0.80
CA LEU A 237 -10.94 10.22 0.25
C LEU A 237 -10.52 11.54 0.92
N PRO A 238 -11.48 12.42 1.25
CA PRO A 238 -11.20 13.57 2.09
C PRO A 238 -10.69 13.10 3.46
N THR A 239 -9.83 13.89 4.10
CA THR A 239 -9.12 13.46 5.31
C THR A 239 -9.24 14.50 6.42
N LEU A 240 -9.56 14.04 7.63
CA LEU A 240 -9.61 14.82 8.84
C LEU A 240 -8.44 14.42 9.76
N PHE A 241 -7.56 15.38 10.05
CA PHE A 241 -6.38 15.20 10.90
C PHE A 241 -6.62 15.91 12.23
N LEU A 242 -6.79 15.16 13.31
CA LEU A 242 -7.14 15.68 14.63
C LEU A 242 -6.06 15.32 15.67
N PRO A 243 -5.83 16.19 16.66
CA PRO A 243 -5.14 15.79 17.88
C PRO A 243 -6.06 14.93 18.75
N GLU A 244 -5.47 14.16 19.67
CA GLU A 244 -6.24 13.57 20.76
C GLU A 244 -6.88 14.68 21.61
N TYR A 245 -8.14 14.46 22.00
CA TYR A 245 -8.99 15.46 22.64
C TYR A 245 -9.96 14.80 23.64
N ARG A 246 -9.88 15.21 24.89
CA ARG A 246 -10.67 14.78 26.06
C ARG A 246 -11.68 15.82 26.52
N ASN A 247 -11.76 16.96 25.81
CA ASN A 247 -12.65 18.07 26.14
C ASN A 247 -12.37 18.72 27.50
N GLU A 248 -11.09 18.79 27.86
CA GLU A 248 -10.61 19.50 29.05
C GLU A 248 -10.33 20.99 28.73
N GLU A 249 -10.36 21.86 29.74
CA GLU A 249 -10.25 23.32 29.56
C GLU A 249 -8.96 23.74 28.83
N ASN A 250 -7.85 23.07 29.14
CA ASN A 250 -6.52 23.28 28.55
C ASN A 250 -6.41 22.76 27.11
N GLU A 251 -7.41 22.03 26.59
CA GLU A 251 -7.38 21.47 25.24
C GLU A 251 -8.20 22.28 24.25
N LYS A 252 -8.99 23.27 24.69
CA LYS A 252 -9.90 24.06 23.84
C LYS A 252 -9.22 24.80 22.70
N GLU A 253 -7.93 25.07 22.83
CA GLU A 253 -7.10 25.75 21.81
C GLU A 253 -6.54 24.78 20.76
N LYS A 254 -6.68 23.46 20.98
CA LYS A 254 -6.23 22.46 20.01
C LYS A 254 -7.02 22.63 18.70
N VAL A 255 -6.29 22.51 17.59
CA VAL A 255 -6.83 22.62 16.24
C VAL A 255 -6.67 21.31 15.48
N GLY A 256 -7.67 20.99 14.67
CA GLY A 256 -7.62 19.92 13.67
C GLY A 256 -7.62 20.50 12.27
N TYR A 257 -7.39 19.64 11.27
CA TYR A 257 -7.25 20.05 9.88
C TYR A 257 -8.08 19.17 8.94
N LEU A 258 -8.75 19.80 7.98
CA LEU A 258 -9.20 19.14 6.76
C LEU A 258 -8.05 19.16 5.76
N GLY A 259 -7.85 18.03 5.08
CA GLY A 259 -6.89 17.92 4.00
C GLY A 259 -7.12 16.69 3.14
N LEU A 260 -6.05 16.28 2.47
CA LEU A 260 -5.97 15.10 1.63
C LEU A 260 -4.68 14.37 1.92
N LEU A 261 -4.71 13.05 1.84
CA LEU A 261 -3.47 12.28 1.69
C LEU A 261 -2.97 12.47 0.26
N THR A 262 -1.66 12.55 0.09
CA THR A 262 -1.00 12.59 -1.22
C THR A 262 -0.30 11.29 -1.55
N ASP A 263 0.08 10.52 -0.52
CA ASP A 263 0.65 9.19 -0.66
C ASP A 263 0.61 8.43 0.69
N ILE A 264 0.74 7.11 0.64
CA ILE A 264 0.79 6.24 1.81
C ILE A 264 1.84 5.17 1.60
N ASN A 265 2.75 5.05 2.55
CA ASN A 265 3.72 3.97 2.61
C ASN A 265 3.43 3.08 3.83
N ILE A 266 2.67 2.01 3.59
CA ILE A 266 2.32 1.02 4.61
C ILE A 266 3.43 -0.03 4.72
N ARG A 267 3.99 -0.18 5.92
CA ARG A 267 4.88 -1.31 6.23
C ARG A 267 4.06 -2.48 6.76
N ARG A 268 4.24 -3.68 6.23
CA ARG A 268 3.60 -4.89 6.78
C ARG A 268 4.29 -5.34 8.06
N GLY A 269 3.55 -5.98 8.97
CA GLY A 269 4.07 -6.52 10.23
C GLY A 269 4.27 -5.46 11.33
N PRO A 270 5.05 -5.77 12.39
CA PRO A 270 5.38 -4.81 13.43
C PRO A 270 6.22 -3.66 12.86
N GLY A 271 5.81 -2.41 13.08
CA GLY A 271 6.53 -1.27 12.52
C GLY A 271 5.73 0.02 12.52
N GLN A 272 6.15 0.91 11.62
CA GLN A 272 5.64 2.26 11.43
C GLN A 272 5.31 2.48 9.96
N SER A 273 4.13 3.03 9.70
CA SER A 273 3.68 3.43 8.38
C SER A 273 3.76 4.95 8.23
N GLU A 274 4.10 5.41 7.04
CA GLU A 274 4.29 6.83 6.72
C GLU A 274 3.13 7.34 5.86
N PHE A 275 2.62 8.53 6.19
CA PHE A 275 1.48 9.14 5.53
C PHE A 275 1.87 10.53 5.04
N TYR A 276 1.75 10.75 3.73
CA TYR A 276 2.04 12.01 3.08
C TYR A 276 0.74 12.77 2.87
N PHE A 277 0.74 14.09 3.11
CA PHE A 277 -0.51 14.84 3.14
C PHE A 277 -0.34 16.32 2.85
N GLU A 278 -1.47 16.93 2.50
CA GLU A 278 -1.63 18.38 2.38
C GLU A 278 -2.80 18.87 3.24
N LYS A 279 -2.53 19.90 4.05
CA LYS A 279 -3.57 20.62 4.79
C LYS A 279 -4.28 21.61 3.86
N LYS A 280 -5.60 21.68 3.95
CA LYS A 280 -6.43 22.64 3.20
C LYS A 280 -7.08 23.66 4.12
N GLN A 281 -7.52 23.23 5.29
CA GLN A 281 -8.22 24.11 6.22
C GLN A 281 -8.05 23.68 7.67
N GLU A 282 -8.00 24.65 8.58
CA GLU A 282 -7.91 24.47 10.02
C GLU A 282 -9.26 24.69 10.71
N PHE A 283 -9.51 23.94 11.79
CA PHE A 283 -10.70 24.04 12.63
C PHE A 283 -10.33 23.95 14.11
N GLN A 284 -10.99 24.74 14.94
CA GLN A 284 -10.94 24.57 16.39
C GLN A 284 -11.62 23.26 16.80
N MET A 285 -11.00 22.49 17.70
CA MET A 285 -11.56 21.21 18.15
C MET A 285 -12.94 21.38 18.79
N THR A 286 -13.18 22.51 19.45
CA THR A 286 -14.49 22.86 20.03
C THR A 286 -15.63 22.91 19.00
N LYS A 287 -15.34 23.20 17.73
CA LYS A 287 -16.31 23.12 16.63
C LYS A 287 -16.50 21.69 16.13
N ILE A 288 -15.40 20.93 15.99
CA ILE A 288 -15.44 19.53 15.52
C ILE A 288 -16.25 18.66 16.48
N VAL A 289 -16.11 18.86 17.80
CA VAL A 289 -16.87 18.06 18.78
C VAL A 289 -18.37 18.32 18.77
N GLN A 290 -18.84 19.40 18.15
CA GLN A 290 -20.28 19.64 17.96
C GLN A 290 -20.87 18.72 16.86
N LEU A 291 -20.01 18.19 15.97
CA LEU A 291 -20.40 17.40 14.80
C LEU A 291 -20.10 15.89 14.96
N MET A 292 -19.70 15.42 16.15
CA MET A 292 -19.20 14.03 16.34
C MET A 292 -20.19 12.95 15.86
N ASN A 293 -21.49 13.16 16.10
CA ASN A 293 -22.53 12.20 15.70
C ASN A 293 -22.70 12.13 14.17
N ASP A 294 -22.54 13.26 13.49
CA ASP A 294 -22.66 13.36 12.03
C ASP A 294 -21.38 12.84 11.36
N LEU A 295 -20.22 13.08 11.97
CA LEU A 295 -18.92 12.53 11.61
C LEU A 295 -18.77 11.04 11.96
N LYS A 296 -19.72 10.43 12.66
CA LYS A 296 -19.70 9.01 13.06
C LYS A 296 -18.53 8.63 13.97
N PHE A 297 -18.11 9.55 14.84
CA PHE A 297 -17.17 9.21 15.90
C PHE A 297 -17.85 8.28 16.92
N LYS A 298 -17.10 7.30 17.40
CA LYS A 298 -17.45 6.40 18.49
C LYS A 298 -17.03 7.02 19.82
N GLU A 299 -17.58 6.47 20.90
CA GLU A 299 -17.23 6.88 22.26
C GLU A 299 -15.71 6.78 22.47
N ARG A 300 -15.12 7.86 23.00
CA ARG A 300 -13.68 7.96 23.32
C ARG A 300 -12.72 7.76 22.14
N GLU A 301 -13.21 7.76 20.88
CA GLU A 301 -12.38 7.61 19.68
C GLU A 301 -11.32 8.72 19.57
N LEU A 302 -11.67 9.94 20.00
CA LEU A 302 -10.76 11.09 20.04
C LEU A 302 -9.70 11.00 21.14
N GLU A 303 -9.76 10.04 22.06
CA GLU A 303 -8.80 9.92 23.18
C GLU A 303 -7.66 8.94 22.87
N ARG A 304 -7.56 8.47 21.62
CA ARG A 304 -6.63 7.40 21.25
C ARG A 304 -6.08 7.61 19.85
N THR A 305 -4.77 7.47 19.72
CA THR A 305 -4.07 7.60 18.44
C THR A 305 -4.41 6.44 17.53
N HIS A 306 -4.89 6.76 16.33
CA HIS A 306 -5.31 5.80 15.31
C HIS A 306 -5.51 6.46 13.95
N TRP A 307 -5.57 5.60 12.93
CA TRP A 307 -6.21 5.89 11.66
C TRP A 307 -7.46 5.04 11.51
N ALA A 308 -8.56 5.65 11.05
CA ALA A 308 -9.78 4.96 10.68
C ALA A 308 -10.37 5.48 9.36
N ILE A 309 -11.21 4.67 8.72
CA ILE A 309 -12.05 5.11 7.60
C ILE A 309 -13.50 5.09 8.05
N LYS A 310 -14.18 6.23 7.88
CA LYS A 310 -15.51 6.49 8.42
C LYS A 310 -16.52 6.67 7.29
N LYS A 311 -17.74 6.19 7.49
CA LYS A 311 -18.85 6.30 6.52
C LYS A 311 -19.71 7.53 6.78
N ALA A 312 -19.26 8.68 6.30
CA ALA A 312 -20.02 9.93 6.25
C ALA A 312 -19.54 10.81 5.10
N ASP A 313 -20.39 11.73 4.64
CA ASP A 313 -19.98 12.80 3.73
C ASP A 313 -19.27 13.90 4.53
N LEU A 314 -17.95 13.78 4.67
CA LEU A 314 -17.15 14.72 5.48
C LEU A 314 -17.32 16.17 5.00
N LEU A 315 -17.30 16.39 3.69
CA LEU A 315 -17.39 17.73 3.12
C LEU A 315 -18.77 18.35 3.36
N GLU A 316 -19.84 17.58 3.27
CA GLU A 316 -21.18 18.10 3.59
C GLU A 316 -21.32 18.44 5.07
N VAL A 317 -20.82 17.58 5.96
CA VAL A 317 -20.90 17.80 7.42
C VAL A 317 -20.12 19.06 7.84
N ILE A 318 -18.89 19.23 7.36
CA ILE A 318 -18.06 20.39 7.77
C ILE A 318 -18.41 21.70 7.05
N LYS A 319 -19.23 21.69 6.00
CA LYS A 319 -19.75 22.93 5.39
C LYS A 319 -20.51 23.78 6.40
N GLU A 320 -21.10 23.17 7.43
CA GLU A 320 -21.76 23.90 8.50
C GLU A 320 -20.79 24.82 9.25
N LEU A 321 -19.53 24.40 9.42
CA LEU A 321 -18.48 25.18 10.07
C LEU A 321 -17.93 26.32 9.20
N LEU A 322 -18.12 26.22 7.88
CA LEU A 322 -17.71 27.24 6.91
C LEU A 322 -18.67 28.42 6.82
N ARG A 323 -19.92 28.23 7.25
CA ARG A 323 -20.97 29.24 7.21
C ARG A 323 -21.07 30.06 8.52
N SER A 324 -20.31 29.67 9.55
CA SER A 324 -20.32 30.24 10.91
C SER A 324 -19.10 31.12 11.20
#